data_AF-A0A544U9A5-F1
#
_entry.id   AF-A0A544U9A5-F1
#
_cell.length_a   1.000
_cell.length_b   1.000
_cell.length_c   1.000
_cell.angle_alpha   90.00
_cell.angle_beta   90.00
_cell.angle_gamma   90.00
#
_symmetry.space_group_name_H-M   'P 1'
#
loop_
_entity.id
_entity.type
_entity.pdbx_description
1 polymer ?
#
loop_
_entity_poly.entity_id
_entity_poly.type
_entity_poly.pdbx_seq_one_letter_code
_entity_poly.pdbx_strand_id
1 'polypeptide(L)'
;MSKVDVRVLNDLTESKKRVMTNVVQHLEQREMKKRSWRWQYSVMSIILTVCIGIFLYTQFNGSQEQSASIPTVLDEKFLSFYLGEDPRLNDQKWSDDYTKFRFESFLQVESIYAYARSKGIVPTQEQIDEQLGMLTEEIKNQNEAELAKQLQMLNLTREEFIEQYIKPFSIKLVTTKLLLEQEKDQYKGVNKSIQYLLMERDALNYLEGHYSQEIAALRKKYNIPAGEKGIHSKRGVVVAIKEHEFLVVSNADVSNIGKLSIEDIVQKHGNGTWFPLIDAPTTLSLGDYVEVKYSRDFWDDDSIIRNAVIDSMKILEENN
;
A
#
# COMPACT_ATOMS: atom_id res chain seq x y z
N MET A 1 78.08 86.76 -4.30
CA MET A 1 77.89 85.31 -4.53
C MET A 1 76.63 84.89 -3.80
N SER A 2 75.61 84.22 -4.33
CA SER A 2 75.24 83.75 -5.66
C SER A 2 73.71 83.89 -5.72
N LYS A 3 73.17 84.49 -6.78
CA LYS A 3 71.72 84.61 -7.01
C LYS A 3 71.22 83.27 -7.54
N VAL A 4 70.50 82.49 -6.73
CA VAL A 4 69.75 81.33 -7.23
C VAL A 4 68.34 81.81 -7.55
N ASP A 5 68.06 81.84 -8.85
CA ASP A 5 66.82 82.29 -9.46
C ASP A 5 65.67 81.34 -9.09
N VAL A 6 64.67 81.87 -8.37
CA VAL A 6 63.47 81.14 -7.88
C VAL A 6 62.52 80.76 -9.04
N ARG A 7 62.93 80.95 -10.29
CA ARG A 7 62.13 80.67 -11.49
C ARG A 7 62.11 79.20 -11.95
N VAL A 8 62.89 78.31 -11.34
CA VAL A 8 62.96 76.89 -11.77
C VAL A 8 62.00 75.97 -11.02
N LEU A 9 61.33 76.44 -9.96
CA LEU A 9 60.43 75.61 -9.12
C LEU A 9 58.97 75.54 -9.60
N ASN A 10 58.60 76.23 -10.68
CA ASN A 10 57.20 76.33 -11.12
C ASN A 10 56.91 75.78 -12.53
N ASP A 11 57.86 75.12 -13.18
CA ASP A 11 57.59 74.45 -14.47
C ASP A 11 57.03 73.04 -14.24
N LEU A 12 55.76 72.99 -13.82
CA LEU A 12 54.98 71.77 -13.66
C LEU A 12 54.42 71.23 -14.99
N THR A 13 54.82 71.82 -16.13
CA THR A 13 54.22 71.55 -17.44
C THR A 13 54.57 70.15 -17.92
N GLU A 14 55.80 69.67 -17.69
CA GLU A 14 56.18 68.29 -17.97
C GLU A 14 55.48 67.28 -17.05
N SER A 15 55.35 67.61 -15.76
CA SER A 15 54.68 66.73 -14.80
C SER A 15 53.19 66.60 -15.12
N LYS A 16 52.53 67.69 -15.53
CA LYS A 16 51.13 67.65 -16.00
C LYS A 16 51.00 66.86 -17.29
N LYS A 17 51.90 67.00 -18.27
CA LYS A 17 51.89 66.18 -19.48
C LYS A 17 52.01 64.69 -19.16
N ARG A 18 52.96 64.30 -18.30
CA ARG A 18 53.16 62.90 -17.89
C ARG A 18 51.94 62.30 -17.19
N VAL A 19 51.31 63.05 -16.28
CA VAL A 19 50.08 62.62 -15.60
C VAL A 19 48.93 62.51 -16.59
N MET A 20 48.77 63.49 -17.49
CA MET A 20 47.69 63.49 -18.47
C MET A 20 47.83 62.35 -19.48
N THR A 21 49.05 62.05 -19.94
CA THR A 21 49.32 60.89 -20.82
C THR A 21 49.05 59.57 -20.10
N ASN A 22 49.44 59.42 -18.84
CA ASN A 22 49.15 58.21 -18.06
C ASN A 22 47.65 58.04 -17.77
N VAL A 23 46.92 59.14 -17.53
CA VAL A 23 45.46 59.10 -17.32
C VAL A 23 44.73 58.77 -18.62
N VAL A 24 45.14 59.35 -19.75
CA VAL A 24 44.55 59.05 -21.06
C VAL A 24 44.84 57.59 -21.47
N GLN A 25 46.06 57.08 -21.28
CA GLN A 25 46.36 55.66 -21.51
C GLN A 25 45.53 54.73 -20.62
N HIS A 26 45.30 55.10 -19.36
CA HIS A 26 44.44 54.31 -18.46
C HIS A 26 42.96 54.38 -18.82
N LEU A 27 42.48 55.48 -19.43
CA LEU A 27 41.12 55.61 -19.92
C LEU A 27 40.93 54.82 -21.23
N GLU A 28 41.86 54.91 -22.17
CA GLU A 28 41.83 54.14 -23.43
C GLU A 28 41.92 52.62 -23.17
N GLN A 29 42.71 52.18 -22.17
CA GLN A 29 42.74 50.78 -21.75
C GLN A 29 41.46 50.30 -21.04
N ARG A 30 40.65 51.21 -20.47
CA ARG A 30 39.36 50.86 -19.85
C ARG A 30 38.23 50.72 -20.87
N GLU A 31 38.27 51.45 -21.98
CA GLU A 31 37.27 51.32 -23.04
C GLU A 31 37.47 50.06 -23.92
N MET A 32 38.69 49.50 -23.95
CA MET A 32 39.01 48.31 -24.76
C MET A 32 39.00 46.97 -23.99
N LYS A 33 38.24 46.84 -22.90
CA LYS A 33 37.83 45.50 -22.45
C LYS A 33 36.66 45.05 -23.31
N LYS A 34 36.99 44.34 -24.41
CA LYS A 34 36.04 43.54 -25.19
C LYS A 34 35.05 42.87 -24.24
N ARG A 35 33.76 43.25 -24.36
CA ARG A 35 32.64 42.52 -23.77
C ARG A 35 32.69 41.13 -24.37
N SER A 36 33.41 40.20 -23.73
CA SER A 36 33.36 38.78 -24.04
C SER A 36 31.95 38.36 -23.67
N TRP A 37 31.02 38.52 -24.61
CA TRP A 37 29.66 38.08 -24.48
C TRP A 37 29.74 36.60 -24.16
N ARG A 38 29.47 36.30 -22.89
CA ARG A 38 29.43 34.98 -22.29
C ARG A 38 28.22 34.22 -22.84
N TRP A 39 28.21 34.01 -24.17
CA TRP A 39 27.14 33.33 -24.90
C TRP A 39 26.87 31.95 -24.27
N GLN A 40 27.93 31.28 -23.81
CA GLN A 40 27.84 30.04 -23.06
C GLN A 40 27.01 30.16 -21.78
N TYR A 41 27.17 31.23 -20.99
CA TYR A 41 26.37 31.42 -19.77
C TYR A 41 24.93 31.86 -20.07
N SER A 42 24.72 32.64 -21.14
CA SER A 42 23.38 33.02 -21.60
C SER A 42 22.61 31.80 -22.12
N VAL A 43 23.26 30.95 -22.92
CA VAL A 43 22.66 29.71 -23.44
C VAL A 43 22.44 28.71 -22.32
N MET A 44 23.38 28.53 -21.40
CA MET A 44 23.18 27.65 -20.23
C MET A 44 22.09 28.17 -19.30
N SER A 45 21.96 29.49 -19.12
CA SER A 45 20.84 30.09 -18.40
C SER A 45 19.51 29.79 -19.11
N ILE A 46 19.42 29.95 -20.43
CA ILE A 46 18.20 29.66 -21.19
C ILE A 46 17.86 28.16 -21.10
N ILE A 47 18.82 27.27 -21.28
CA ILE A 47 18.62 25.82 -21.15
C ILE A 47 18.16 25.47 -19.74
N LEU A 48 18.83 25.98 -18.70
CA LEU A 48 18.43 25.76 -17.31
C LEU A 48 17.02 26.29 -17.03
N THR A 49 16.66 27.47 -17.56
CA THR A 49 15.33 28.06 -17.38
C THR A 49 14.28 27.24 -18.12
N VAL A 50 14.58 26.72 -19.31
CA VAL A 50 13.70 25.81 -20.06
C VAL A 50 13.58 24.46 -19.35
N CYS A 51 14.65 23.90 -18.79
CA CYS A 51 14.60 22.66 -18.02
C CYS A 51 13.83 22.82 -16.71
N ILE A 52 13.99 23.95 -16.00
CA ILE A 52 13.19 24.28 -14.81
C ILE A 52 11.74 24.51 -15.22
N GLY A 53 11.49 25.21 -16.33
CA GLY A 53 10.15 25.44 -16.86
C GLY A 53 9.46 24.14 -17.29
N ILE A 54 10.16 23.24 -17.97
CA ILE A 54 9.68 21.90 -18.32
C ILE A 54 9.50 21.07 -17.06
N PHE A 55 10.44 21.07 -16.10
CA PHE A 55 10.30 20.36 -14.84
C PHE A 55 9.08 20.84 -14.06
N LEU A 56 8.91 22.16 -13.91
CA LEU A 56 7.75 22.78 -13.28
C LEU A 56 6.48 22.49 -14.06
N TYR A 57 6.51 22.52 -15.39
CA TYR A 57 5.35 22.19 -16.24
C TYR A 57 4.99 20.71 -16.16
N THR A 58 5.95 19.79 -16.15
CA THR A 58 5.72 18.36 -15.94
C THR A 58 5.30 18.06 -14.51
N GLN A 59 5.79 18.82 -13.54
CA GLN A 59 5.35 18.72 -12.15
C GLN A 59 3.98 19.36 -11.95
N PHE A 60 3.59 20.41 -12.67
CA PHE A 60 2.26 21.03 -12.55
C PHE A 60 1.21 20.29 -13.38
N ASN A 61 1.47 20.04 -14.66
CA ASN A 61 0.54 19.35 -15.55
C ASN A 61 0.57 17.82 -15.36
N GLY A 62 1.69 17.25 -14.91
CA GLY A 62 1.74 15.83 -14.53
C GLY A 62 1.23 15.57 -13.10
N SER A 63 1.02 16.60 -12.27
CA SER A 63 0.41 16.41 -10.93
C SER A 63 -1.04 16.85 -10.84
N GLN A 64 -1.53 17.75 -11.70
CA GLN A 64 -2.91 18.22 -11.59
C GLN A 64 -3.99 17.20 -11.99
N GLU A 65 -3.64 16.09 -12.64
CA GLU A 65 -4.58 14.97 -12.90
C GLU A 65 -4.15 13.64 -12.25
N GLN A 66 -3.03 13.59 -11.52
CA GLN A 66 -2.54 12.36 -10.88
C GLN A 66 -2.30 12.44 -9.37
N SER A 67 -2.62 13.57 -8.71
CA SER A 67 -2.41 13.72 -7.26
C SER A 67 -3.68 13.69 -6.42
N ALA A 68 -4.65 12.80 -6.73
CA ALA A 68 -5.30 12.09 -5.65
C ALA A 68 -4.20 11.20 -5.03
N SER A 69 -3.47 11.74 -4.06
CA SER A 69 -2.22 11.19 -3.52
C SER A 69 -2.35 9.69 -3.29
N ILE A 70 -1.60 8.88 -4.05
CA ILE A 70 -1.56 7.43 -3.91
C ILE A 70 -1.32 7.12 -2.42
N PRO A 71 -2.27 6.44 -1.73
CA PRO A 71 -2.12 6.17 -0.32
C PRO A 71 -0.83 5.41 -0.01
N THR A 72 -0.21 5.75 1.11
CA THR A 72 0.95 5.01 1.60
C THR A 72 0.47 3.64 2.10
N VAL A 73 1.29 2.61 1.84
CA VAL A 73 1.11 1.28 2.43
C VAL A 73 1.47 1.37 3.91
N LEU A 74 0.65 0.76 4.78
CA LEU A 74 0.78 0.87 6.24
C LEU A 74 0.70 2.32 6.73
N ASP A 75 -0.27 3.08 6.21
CA ASP A 75 -0.53 4.46 6.66
C ASP A 75 -0.85 4.49 8.15
N GLU A 76 0.09 4.99 8.94
CA GLU A 76 0.00 5.03 10.40
C GLU A 76 -1.12 5.95 10.90
N LYS A 77 -1.40 7.04 10.18
CA LYS A 77 -2.49 7.95 10.54
C LYS A 77 -3.85 7.30 10.31
N PHE A 78 -3.98 6.56 9.21
CA PHE A 78 -5.17 5.75 8.99
C PHE A 78 -5.26 4.64 10.04
N LEU A 79 -4.15 3.99 10.40
CA LEU A 79 -4.12 2.97 11.44
C LEU A 79 -4.54 3.53 12.80
N SER A 80 -4.00 4.66 13.25
CA SER A 80 -4.39 5.28 14.53
C SER A 80 -5.90 5.54 14.58
N PHE A 81 -6.45 6.08 13.50
CA PHE A 81 -7.89 6.27 13.34
C PHE A 81 -8.65 4.94 13.35
N TYR A 82 -8.17 3.96 12.58
CA TYR A 82 -8.76 2.63 12.48
C TYR A 82 -8.55 1.78 13.73
N LEU A 83 -7.73 2.18 14.69
CA LEU A 83 -7.70 1.53 15.98
C LEU A 83 -8.62 2.26 16.98
N GLY A 84 -9.00 3.51 16.70
CA GLY A 84 -9.81 4.34 17.60
C GLY A 84 -8.95 5.01 18.66
N GLU A 85 -7.73 5.42 18.28
CA GLU A 85 -6.83 6.18 19.13
C GLU A 85 -7.46 7.54 19.43
N ASP A 86 -7.65 7.85 20.71
CA ASP A 86 -8.05 9.19 21.13
C ASP A 86 -6.78 10.03 21.27
N PRO A 87 -6.54 11.03 20.39
CA PRO A 87 -5.33 11.85 20.43
C PRO A 87 -5.18 12.66 21.72
N ARG A 88 -6.21 12.68 22.59
CA ARG A 88 -6.20 13.35 23.90
C ARG A 88 -5.67 12.45 25.03
N LEU A 89 -5.50 11.15 24.79
CA LEU A 89 -5.03 10.18 25.79
C LEU A 89 -3.59 9.75 25.50
N ASN A 90 -2.64 10.18 26.34
CA ASN A 90 -1.22 9.88 26.15
C ASN A 90 -0.84 8.40 26.39
N ASP A 91 -1.65 7.62 27.12
CA ASP A 91 -1.35 6.24 27.52
C ASP A 91 -2.57 5.32 27.33
N GLN A 92 -3.22 5.39 26.16
CA GLN A 92 -4.29 4.45 25.83
C GLN A 92 -3.73 3.03 25.82
N LYS A 93 -4.26 2.16 26.70
CA LYS A 93 -3.83 0.76 26.78
C LYS A 93 -4.60 -0.07 25.78
N TRP A 94 -3.86 -0.58 24.80
CA TRP A 94 -4.27 -1.49 23.75
C TRP A 94 -3.92 -2.91 24.23
N SER A 95 -4.85 -3.60 24.87
CA SER A 95 -4.55 -4.93 25.41
C SER A 95 -5.72 -5.90 25.38
N ASP A 96 -6.67 -5.68 24.49
CA ASP A 96 -7.78 -6.61 24.27
C ASP A 96 -7.69 -7.32 22.92
N ASP A 97 -8.34 -8.48 22.84
CA ASP A 97 -8.45 -9.26 21.61
C ASP A 97 -9.09 -8.45 20.48
N TYR A 98 -9.91 -7.44 20.82
CA TYR A 98 -10.55 -6.54 19.87
C TYR A 98 -9.54 -5.67 19.11
N THR A 99 -8.59 -5.04 19.80
CA THR A 99 -7.54 -4.24 19.15
C THR A 99 -6.68 -5.10 18.24
N LYS A 100 -6.29 -6.28 18.72
CA LYS A 100 -5.54 -7.25 17.92
C LYS A 100 -6.31 -7.59 16.64
N PHE A 101 -7.60 -7.91 16.75
CA PHE A 101 -8.46 -8.20 15.60
C PHE A 101 -8.50 -7.03 14.59
N ARG A 102 -8.67 -5.78 15.05
CA ARG A 102 -8.64 -4.61 14.16
C ARG A 102 -7.28 -4.44 13.49
N PHE A 103 -6.18 -4.64 14.20
CA PHE A 103 -4.86 -4.56 13.60
C PHE A 103 -4.62 -5.63 12.53
N GLU A 104 -5.02 -6.88 12.77
CA GLU A 104 -4.91 -7.93 11.75
C GLU A 104 -5.83 -7.62 10.54
N SER A 105 -7.03 -7.08 10.78
CA SER A 105 -7.94 -6.64 9.71
C SER A 105 -7.35 -5.48 8.88
N PHE A 106 -6.65 -4.55 9.54
CA PHE A 106 -5.89 -3.51 8.85
C PHE A 106 -4.79 -4.12 7.98
N LEU A 107 -3.98 -5.03 8.52
CA LEU A 107 -2.93 -5.71 7.74
C LEU A 107 -3.51 -6.47 6.54
N GLN A 108 -4.69 -7.09 6.68
CA GLN A 108 -5.37 -7.75 5.57
C GLN A 108 -5.65 -6.77 4.43
N VAL A 109 -6.26 -5.61 4.72
CA VAL A 109 -6.54 -4.57 3.70
C VAL A 109 -5.24 -4.03 3.09
N GLU A 110 -4.26 -3.70 3.92
CA GLU A 110 -2.96 -3.19 3.47
C GLU A 110 -2.22 -4.22 2.61
N SER A 111 -2.36 -5.50 2.91
CA SER A 111 -1.69 -6.56 2.16
C SER A 111 -2.21 -6.65 0.73
N ILE A 112 -3.53 -6.62 0.57
CA ILE A 112 -4.18 -6.66 -0.73
C ILE A 112 -3.83 -5.41 -1.53
N TYR A 113 -3.87 -4.24 -0.89
CA TYR A 113 -3.50 -2.99 -1.52
C TYR A 113 -2.02 -2.96 -1.97
N ALA A 114 -1.09 -3.37 -1.10
CA ALA A 114 0.33 -3.41 -1.39
C ALA A 114 0.64 -4.39 -2.53
N TYR A 115 0.00 -5.56 -2.52
CA TYR A 115 0.18 -6.58 -3.56
C TYR A 115 -0.40 -6.12 -4.90
N ALA A 116 -1.58 -5.51 -4.91
CA ALA A 116 -2.16 -4.93 -6.12
C ALA A 116 -1.25 -3.87 -6.74
N ARG A 117 -0.68 -2.98 -5.91
CA ARG A 117 0.31 -2.00 -6.35
C ARG A 117 1.57 -2.64 -6.93
N SER A 118 2.04 -3.74 -6.34
CA SER A 118 3.20 -4.48 -6.86
C SER A 118 2.95 -5.04 -8.27
N LYS A 119 1.69 -5.35 -8.58
CA LYS A 119 1.23 -5.79 -9.90
C LYS A 119 0.95 -4.65 -10.88
N GLY A 120 1.19 -3.39 -10.47
CA GLY A 120 0.97 -2.21 -11.31
C GLY A 120 -0.49 -1.81 -11.48
N ILE A 121 -1.38 -2.28 -10.59
CA ILE A 121 -2.80 -1.93 -10.62
C ILE A 121 -2.95 -0.48 -10.15
N VAL A 122 -3.53 0.35 -11.02
CA VAL A 122 -3.82 1.76 -10.74
C VAL A 122 -5.28 2.03 -11.09
N PRO A 123 -6.13 2.41 -10.12
CA PRO A 123 -7.51 2.77 -10.40
C PRO A 123 -7.58 4.10 -11.17
N THR A 124 -8.59 4.21 -12.04
CA THR A 124 -8.91 5.48 -12.70
C THR A 124 -9.60 6.45 -11.73
N GLN A 125 -9.54 7.74 -12.01
CA GLN A 125 -10.22 8.75 -11.19
C GLN A 125 -11.73 8.51 -11.11
N GLU A 126 -12.35 8.10 -12.22
CA GLU A 126 -13.78 7.76 -12.28
C GLU A 126 -14.14 6.65 -11.29
N GLN A 127 -13.35 5.58 -11.22
CA GLN A 127 -13.58 4.48 -10.27
C GLN A 127 -13.37 4.93 -8.81
N ILE A 128 -12.40 5.81 -8.56
CA ILE A 128 -12.16 6.40 -7.23
C ILE A 128 -13.36 7.25 -6.82
N ASP A 129 -13.87 8.09 -7.72
CA ASP A 129 -14.99 9.00 -7.47
C ASP A 129 -16.30 8.23 -7.27
N GLU A 130 -16.53 7.17 -8.04
CA GLU A 130 -17.67 6.25 -7.84
C GLU A 130 -17.62 5.64 -6.45
N GLN A 131 -16.50 5.03 -6.06
CA GLN A 131 -16.34 4.42 -4.74
C GLN A 131 -16.43 5.44 -3.60
N LEU A 132 -15.88 6.64 -3.80
CA LEU A 132 -15.96 7.72 -2.83
C LEU A 132 -17.40 8.20 -2.67
N GLY A 133 -18.15 8.31 -3.77
CA GLY A 133 -19.57 8.64 -3.75
C GLY A 133 -20.37 7.62 -2.93
N MET A 134 -20.15 6.32 -3.16
CA MET A 134 -20.78 5.25 -2.39
C MET A 134 -20.49 5.38 -0.88
N LEU A 135 -19.21 5.52 -0.49
CA LEU A 135 -18.83 5.63 0.92
C LEU A 135 -19.37 6.93 1.56
N THR A 136 -19.41 8.02 0.80
CA THR A 136 -19.93 9.30 1.30
C THR A 136 -21.43 9.21 1.56
N GLU A 137 -22.19 8.52 0.70
CA GLU A 137 -23.61 8.25 0.94
C GLU A 137 -23.81 7.33 2.16
N GLU A 138 -22.98 6.31 2.35
CA GLU A 138 -23.01 5.48 3.56
C GLU A 138 -22.80 6.32 4.82
N ILE A 139 -21.82 7.23 4.82
CA ILE A 139 -21.56 8.14 5.96
C ILE A 139 -22.73 9.09 6.21
N LYS A 140 -23.40 9.58 5.17
CA LYS A 140 -24.61 10.41 5.33
C LYS A 140 -25.75 9.65 6.01
N ASN A 141 -25.83 8.35 5.77
CA ASN A 141 -26.85 7.46 6.32
C ASN A 141 -26.46 6.86 7.69
N GLN A 142 -25.24 7.12 8.18
CA GLN A 142 -24.82 6.71 9.52
C GLN A 142 -25.54 7.51 10.61
N ASN A 143 -25.51 6.98 11.83
CA ASN A 143 -26.01 7.69 13.01
C ASN A 143 -25.25 9.01 13.20
N GLU A 144 -25.95 10.13 13.01
CA GLU A 144 -25.37 11.47 13.06
C GLU A 144 -24.68 11.77 14.40
N ALA A 145 -25.17 11.20 15.51
CA ALA A 145 -24.56 11.37 16.82
C ALA A 145 -23.18 10.69 16.91
N GLU A 146 -23.01 9.52 16.29
CA GLU A 146 -21.74 8.79 16.28
C GLU A 146 -20.72 9.48 15.37
N LEU A 147 -21.15 9.94 14.19
CA LEU A 147 -20.29 10.73 13.31
C LEU A 147 -19.86 12.04 13.97
N ALA A 148 -20.78 12.77 14.61
CA ALA A 148 -20.45 14.00 15.33
C ALA A 148 -19.43 13.77 16.45
N LYS A 149 -19.56 12.66 17.19
CA LYS A 149 -18.59 12.28 18.23
C LYS A 149 -17.21 11.99 17.64
N GLN A 150 -17.14 11.28 16.52
CA GLN A 150 -15.87 10.99 15.83
C GLN A 150 -15.21 12.27 15.31
N LEU A 151 -15.97 13.15 14.66
CA LEU A 151 -15.49 14.45 14.17
C LEU A 151 -14.97 15.33 15.32
N GLN A 152 -15.67 15.34 16.45
CA GLN A 152 -15.23 16.08 17.65
C GLN A 152 -13.95 15.49 18.25
N MET A 153 -13.82 14.16 18.30
CA MET A 153 -12.63 13.48 18.82
C MET A 153 -11.39 13.79 17.98
N LEU A 154 -11.56 13.83 16.66
CA LEU A 154 -10.48 14.11 15.71
C LEU A 154 -10.23 15.62 15.50
N ASN A 155 -11.12 16.47 16.00
CA ASN A 155 -11.14 17.91 15.72
C ASN A 155 -11.10 18.22 14.22
N LEU A 156 -11.98 17.56 13.46
CA LEU A 156 -12.11 17.70 12.01
C LEU A 156 -13.53 18.09 11.61
N THR A 157 -13.65 18.82 10.50
CA THR A 157 -14.94 18.93 9.79
C THR A 157 -15.27 17.63 9.06
N ARG A 158 -16.52 17.51 8.60
CA ARG A 158 -16.94 16.36 7.78
C ARG A 158 -16.14 16.29 6.47
N GLU A 159 -15.90 17.44 5.85
CA GLU A 159 -15.14 17.54 4.59
C GLU A 159 -13.68 17.12 4.80
N GLU A 160 -13.06 17.56 5.90
CA GLU A 160 -11.70 17.16 6.25
C GLU A 160 -11.62 15.67 6.56
N PHE A 161 -12.62 15.11 7.23
CA PHE A 161 -12.70 13.67 7.49
C PHE A 161 -12.79 12.86 6.19
N ILE A 162 -13.63 13.28 5.25
CA ILE A 162 -13.77 12.63 3.93
C ILE A 162 -12.43 12.67 3.18
N GLU A 163 -11.80 13.83 3.11
CA GLU A 163 -10.55 13.99 2.37
C GLU A 163 -9.38 13.23 3.01
N GLN A 164 -9.29 13.19 4.34
CA GLN A 164 -8.16 12.59 5.05
C GLN A 164 -8.27 11.09 5.25
N TYR A 165 -9.47 10.53 5.36
CA TYR A 165 -9.66 9.09 5.67
C TYR A 165 -10.45 8.35 4.60
N ILE A 166 -11.57 8.91 4.15
CA ILE A 166 -12.49 8.19 3.26
C ILE A 166 -11.97 8.11 1.85
N LYS A 167 -11.38 9.18 1.31
CA LYS A 167 -10.78 9.19 -0.02
C LYS A 167 -9.54 8.29 -0.13
N PRO A 168 -8.56 8.30 0.80
CA PRO A 168 -7.49 7.31 0.77
C PRO A 168 -8.01 5.88 0.89
N PHE A 169 -9.03 5.65 1.72
CA PHE A 169 -9.64 4.33 1.87
C PHE A 169 -10.39 3.89 0.61
N SER A 170 -11.08 4.80 -0.09
CA SER A 170 -11.77 4.49 -1.36
C SER A 170 -10.79 4.01 -2.41
N ILE A 171 -9.61 4.64 -2.52
CA ILE A 171 -8.54 4.21 -3.42
C ILE A 171 -8.11 2.77 -3.08
N LYS A 172 -7.91 2.44 -1.80
CA LYS A 172 -7.54 1.06 -1.36
C LYS A 172 -8.62 0.04 -1.72
N LEU A 173 -9.90 0.38 -1.53
CA LEU A 173 -11.03 -0.49 -1.86
C LEU A 173 -11.17 -0.73 -3.38
N VAL A 174 -11.08 0.32 -4.20
CA VAL A 174 -11.12 0.16 -5.66
C VAL A 174 -9.96 -0.70 -6.14
N THR A 175 -8.75 -0.41 -5.63
CA THR A 175 -7.55 -1.18 -6.00
C THR A 175 -7.71 -2.67 -5.65
N THR A 176 -8.33 -2.97 -4.50
CA THR A 176 -8.68 -4.34 -4.09
C THR A 176 -9.66 -5.00 -5.06
N LYS A 177 -10.73 -4.29 -5.45
CA LYS A 177 -11.71 -4.79 -6.43
C LYS A 177 -11.05 -5.10 -7.78
N LEU A 178 -10.14 -4.24 -8.23
CA LEU A 178 -9.40 -4.44 -9.47
C LEU A 178 -8.46 -5.65 -9.42
N LEU A 179 -7.77 -5.85 -8.28
CA LEU A 179 -6.96 -7.05 -8.08
C LEU A 179 -7.83 -8.30 -8.14
N LEU A 180 -8.97 -8.31 -7.46
CA LEU A 180 -9.89 -9.46 -7.48
C LEU A 180 -10.35 -9.81 -8.90
N GLU A 181 -10.67 -8.81 -9.73
CA GLU A 181 -11.06 -9.07 -11.13
C GLU A 181 -9.88 -9.55 -11.98
N GLN A 182 -8.67 -9.01 -11.77
CA GLN A 182 -7.47 -9.45 -12.47
C GLN A 182 -7.08 -10.89 -12.12
N GLU A 183 -7.18 -11.28 -10.86
CA GLU A 183 -6.75 -12.59 -10.35
C GLU A 183 -7.80 -13.70 -10.54
N LYS A 184 -9.02 -13.33 -10.96
CA LYS A 184 -10.13 -14.26 -11.21
C LYS A 184 -9.78 -15.37 -12.20
N ASP A 185 -8.92 -15.07 -13.18
CA ASP A 185 -8.47 -16.06 -14.16
C ASP A 185 -7.32 -16.92 -13.65
N GLN A 186 -6.50 -16.42 -12.70
CA GLN A 186 -5.38 -17.17 -12.11
C GLN A 186 -5.87 -18.43 -11.37
N TYR A 187 -7.06 -18.34 -10.75
CA TYR A 187 -7.68 -19.43 -10.00
C TYR A 187 -8.99 -19.93 -10.65
N LYS A 188 -9.09 -19.81 -11.98
CA LYS A 188 -10.30 -20.19 -12.73
C LYS A 188 -10.73 -21.62 -12.39
N GLY A 189 -12.01 -21.80 -12.10
CA GLY A 189 -12.62 -23.10 -11.79
C GLY A 189 -12.57 -23.51 -10.30
N VAL A 190 -11.80 -22.79 -9.46
CA VAL A 190 -11.88 -22.92 -7.99
C VAL A 190 -13.11 -22.19 -7.46
N ASN A 191 -13.71 -22.64 -6.35
CA ASN A 191 -14.77 -21.89 -5.67
C ASN A 191 -14.35 -20.44 -5.36
N LYS A 192 -15.21 -19.44 -5.62
CA LYS A 192 -14.91 -18.01 -5.42
C LYS A 192 -14.38 -17.67 -4.02
N SER A 193 -14.89 -18.31 -2.97
CA SER A 193 -14.41 -18.08 -1.60
C SER A 193 -12.97 -18.57 -1.43
N ILE A 194 -12.61 -19.71 -2.02
CA ILE A 194 -11.23 -20.22 -2.02
C ILE A 194 -10.32 -19.33 -2.87
N GLN A 195 -10.79 -18.83 -4.03
CA GLN A 195 -10.02 -17.88 -4.85
C GLN A 195 -9.66 -16.63 -4.05
N TYR A 196 -10.63 -16.06 -3.31
CA TYR A 196 -10.39 -14.92 -2.44
C TYR A 196 -9.33 -15.23 -1.38
N LEU A 197 -9.45 -16.37 -0.67
CA LEU A 197 -8.50 -16.77 0.35
C LEU A 197 -7.08 -17.01 -0.21
N LEU A 198 -6.96 -17.54 -1.43
CA LEU A 198 -5.68 -17.73 -2.12
C LEU A 198 -5.03 -16.39 -2.46
N MET A 199 -5.79 -15.47 -3.06
CA MET A 199 -5.32 -14.11 -3.33
C MET A 199 -4.87 -13.40 -2.03
N GLU A 200 -5.65 -13.53 -0.96
CA GLU A 200 -5.35 -12.95 0.34
C GLU A 200 -4.09 -13.57 0.98
N ARG A 201 -3.82 -14.86 0.73
CA ARG A 201 -2.56 -15.52 1.11
C ARG A 201 -1.38 -14.94 0.39
N ASP A 202 -1.46 -14.80 -0.93
CA ASP A 202 -0.36 -14.23 -1.72
C ASP A 202 -0.10 -12.78 -1.31
N ALA A 203 -1.17 -12.02 -1.07
CA ALA A 203 -1.10 -10.64 -0.60
C ALA A 203 -0.44 -10.51 0.77
N LEU A 204 -0.84 -11.33 1.77
CA LEU A 204 -0.18 -11.34 3.08
C LEU A 204 1.29 -11.75 2.97
N ASN A 205 1.61 -12.77 2.19
CA ASN A 205 2.99 -13.21 1.98
C ASN A 205 3.85 -12.08 1.37
N TYR A 206 3.28 -11.33 0.42
CA TYR A 206 3.93 -10.15 -0.15
C TYR A 206 4.14 -9.06 0.93
N LEU A 207 3.11 -8.73 1.70
CA LEU A 207 3.24 -7.71 2.76
C LEU A 207 4.27 -8.11 3.82
N GLU A 208 4.22 -9.35 4.31
CA GLU A 208 5.19 -9.89 5.28
C GLU A 208 6.62 -9.89 4.70
N GLY A 209 6.78 -10.27 3.41
CA GLY A 209 8.08 -10.30 2.75
C GLY A 209 8.70 -8.92 2.50
N HIS A 210 7.87 -7.89 2.28
CA HIS A 210 8.33 -6.55 1.88
C HIS A 210 8.26 -5.48 2.99
N TYR A 211 7.43 -5.66 4.02
CA TYR A 211 7.14 -4.66 5.06
C TYR A 211 7.27 -5.20 6.49
N SER A 212 7.98 -6.31 6.68
CA SER A 212 8.11 -6.96 8.00
C SER A 212 8.64 -6.04 9.11
N GLN A 213 9.57 -5.13 8.78
CA GLN A 213 10.16 -4.20 9.76
C GLN A 213 9.15 -3.14 10.20
N GLU A 214 8.41 -2.57 9.26
CA GLU A 214 7.35 -1.60 9.49
C GLU A 214 6.21 -2.21 10.30
N ILE A 215 5.78 -3.43 9.95
CA ILE A 215 4.76 -4.18 10.72
C ILE A 215 5.23 -4.39 12.17
N ALA A 216 6.48 -4.82 12.36
CA ALA A 216 7.03 -5.02 13.70
C ALA A 216 7.12 -3.71 14.51
N ALA A 217 7.48 -2.60 13.85
CA ALA A 217 7.53 -1.29 14.47
C ALA A 217 6.13 -0.82 14.90
N LEU A 218 5.10 -0.98 14.05
CA LEU A 218 3.72 -0.65 14.39
C LEU A 218 3.20 -1.52 15.53
N ARG A 219 3.41 -2.84 15.48
CA ARG A 219 3.05 -3.75 16.59
C ARG A 219 3.67 -3.30 17.91
N LYS A 220 4.96 -2.95 17.90
CA LYS A 220 5.65 -2.44 19.09
C LYS A 220 5.06 -1.11 19.57
N LYS A 221 4.79 -0.17 18.65
CA LYS A 221 4.23 1.15 19.00
C LYS A 221 2.86 1.03 19.66
N TYR A 222 1.99 0.19 19.10
CA TYR A 222 0.63 -0.02 19.59
C TYR A 222 0.53 -1.11 20.68
N ASN A 223 1.66 -1.66 21.14
CA ASN A 223 1.72 -2.76 22.12
C ASN A 223 0.86 -3.98 21.72
N ILE A 224 0.80 -4.26 20.42
CA ILE A 224 0.03 -5.37 19.86
C ILE A 224 0.95 -6.59 19.74
N PRO A 225 0.67 -7.69 20.46
CA PRO A 225 1.49 -8.90 20.33
C PRO A 225 1.43 -9.41 18.90
N ALA A 226 2.48 -10.13 18.48
CA ALA A 226 2.40 -10.87 17.23
C ALA A 226 1.19 -11.81 17.29
N GLY A 227 0.35 -11.77 16.26
CA GLY A 227 -0.72 -12.75 16.13
C GLY A 227 -0.09 -14.14 15.96
N GLU A 228 -0.43 -15.07 16.86
CA GLU A 228 -0.33 -16.47 16.51
C GLU A 228 -1.28 -16.71 15.34
N LYS A 229 -0.76 -17.16 14.20
CA LYS A 229 -1.62 -17.69 13.12
C LYS A 229 -2.40 -18.83 13.77
N GLY A 230 -3.73 -18.70 13.87
CA GLY A 230 -4.57 -19.76 14.41
C GLY A 230 -4.49 -20.96 13.49
N ILE A 231 -3.61 -21.92 13.78
CA ILE A 231 -3.46 -23.11 12.95
C ILE A 231 -4.58 -24.07 13.32
N HIS A 232 -5.55 -24.20 12.44
CA HIS A 232 -6.59 -25.21 12.51
C HIS A 232 -6.11 -26.51 11.85
N SER A 233 -6.69 -27.64 12.25
CA SER A 233 -6.42 -28.94 11.65
C SER A 233 -7.72 -29.65 11.31
N LYS A 234 -7.85 -30.08 10.05
CA LYS A 234 -8.93 -30.92 9.55
C LYS A 234 -8.38 -32.31 9.30
N ARG A 235 -8.88 -33.30 10.05
CA ARG A 235 -8.63 -34.72 9.80
C ARG A 235 -9.88 -35.39 9.27
N GLY A 236 -9.74 -36.22 8.25
CA GLY A 236 -10.88 -36.92 7.66
C GLY A 236 -10.57 -37.61 6.35
N VAL A 237 -11.61 -38.15 5.73
CA VAL A 237 -11.52 -38.83 4.43
C VAL A 237 -11.76 -37.81 3.31
N VAL A 238 -11.01 -37.96 2.21
CA VAL A 238 -11.27 -37.25 0.96
C VAL A 238 -12.47 -37.89 0.26
N VAL A 239 -13.62 -37.21 0.33
CA VAL A 239 -14.89 -37.75 -0.19
C VAL A 239 -15.23 -37.26 -1.58
N ALA A 240 -14.58 -36.19 -2.04
CA ALA A 240 -14.74 -35.66 -3.39
C ALA A 240 -13.44 -34.98 -3.86
N ILE A 241 -13.13 -35.15 -5.14
CA ILE A 241 -12.08 -34.43 -5.87
C ILE A 241 -12.73 -33.90 -7.14
N LYS A 242 -12.71 -32.58 -7.30
CA LYS A 242 -13.07 -31.88 -8.53
C LYS A 242 -11.80 -31.43 -9.24
N GLU A 243 -11.95 -30.75 -10.37
CA GLU A 243 -10.81 -30.28 -11.18
C GLU A 243 -9.80 -29.42 -10.40
N HIS A 244 -10.26 -28.63 -9.42
CA HIS A 244 -9.40 -27.68 -8.70
C HIS A 244 -9.57 -27.68 -7.17
N GLU A 245 -10.40 -28.55 -6.62
CA GLU A 245 -10.72 -28.56 -5.20
C GLU A 245 -11.04 -29.98 -4.73
N PHE A 246 -10.80 -30.24 -3.45
CA PHE A 246 -11.15 -31.51 -2.81
C PHE A 246 -11.84 -31.27 -1.48
N LEU A 247 -12.69 -32.22 -1.09
CA LEU A 247 -13.52 -32.12 0.12
C LEU A 247 -13.06 -33.15 1.14
N VAL A 248 -12.77 -32.67 2.35
CA VAL A 248 -12.47 -33.52 3.51
C VAL A 248 -13.64 -33.54 4.48
N VAL A 249 -14.11 -34.74 4.83
CA VAL A 249 -15.16 -34.95 5.83
C VAL A 249 -14.59 -35.77 6.99
N SER A 250 -14.70 -35.22 8.19
CA SER A 250 -14.26 -35.89 9.42
C SER A 250 -15.21 -37.03 9.76
N ASN A 251 -14.63 -38.18 10.11
CA ASN A 251 -15.33 -39.42 10.46
C ASN A 251 -16.20 -40.02 9.35
N ALA A 252 -16.03 -39.58 8.10
CA ALA A 252 -16.63 -40.26 6.96
C ALA A 252 -16.00 -41.64 6.76
N ASP A 253 -16.84 -42.62 6.45
CA ASP A 253 -16.40 -43.94 6.01
C ASP A 253 -16.19 -43.92 4.49
N VAL A 254 -15.05 -44.46 4.04
CA VAL A 254 -14.72 -44.69 2.62
C VAL A 254 -15.84 -45.46 1.92
N SER A 255 -16.53 -46.35 2.63
CA SER A 255 -17.64 -47.15 2.11
C SER A 255 -18.88 -46.32 1.71
N ASN A 256 -18.98 -45.06 2.14
CA ASN A 256 -20.02 -44.12 1.71
C ASN A 256 -19.74 -43.54 0.31
N ILE A 257 -18.48 -43.50 -0.12
CA ILE A 257 -18.06 -42.92 -1.40
C ILE A 257 -18.67 -43.75 -2.54
N GLY A 258 -19.36 -43.07 -3.47
CA GLY A 258 -20.06 -43.70 -4.60
C GLY A 258 -21.41 -44.34 -4.24
N LYS A 259 -21.80 -44.40 -2.96
CA LYS A 259 -23.14 -44.85 -2.52
C LYS A 259 -24.05 -43.71 -2.11
N LEU A 260 -23.48 -42.67 -1.49
CA LEU A 260 -24.19 -41.47 -1.06
C LEU A 260 -23.77 -40.28 -1.92
N SER A 261 -24.66 -39.29 -2.05
CA SER A 261 -24.28 -37.99 -2.60
C SER A 261 -23.29 -37.27 -1.68
N ILE A 262 -22.54 -36.31 -2.19
CA ILE A 262 -21.59 -35.52 -1.39
C ILE A 262 -22.35 -34.79 -0.27
N GLU A 263 -23.51 -34.23 -0.59
CA GLU A 263 -24.37 -33.52 0.34
C GLU A 263 -24.87 -34.44 1.45
N ASP A 264 -25.28 -35.67 1.14
CA ASP A 264 -25.72 -36.66 2.14
C ASP A 264 -24.58 -37.07 3.06
N ILE A 265 -23.35 -37.24 2.54
CA ILE A 265 -22.16 -37.55 3.34
C ILE A 265 -21.89 -36.41 4.33
N VAL A 266 -21.85 -35.17 3.84
CA VAL A 266 -21.60 -34.00 4.69
C VAL A 266 -22.70 -33.83 5.74
N GLN A 267 -23.98 -33.97 5.35
CA GLN A 267 -25.11 -33.88 6.28
C GLN A 267 -25.07 -34.97 7.35
N LYS A 268 -24.79 -36.22 6.97
CA LYS A 268 -24.66 -37.36 7.89
C LYS A 268 -23.59 -37.12 8.97
N HIS A 269 -22.49 -36.46 8.60
CA HIS A 269 -21.37 -36.20 9.51
C HIS A 269 -21.37 -34.78 10.10
N GLY A 270 -22.29 -33.92 9.68
CA GLY A 270 -22.44 -32.53 10.14
C GLY A 270 -21.22 -31.65 9.88
N ASN A 271 -20.34 -32.03 8.94
CA ASN A 271 -19.10 -31.29 8.69
C ASN A 271 -18.53 -31.55 7.29
N GLY A 272 -17.91 -30.54 6.69
CA GLY A 272 -17.13 -30.67 5.46
C GLY A 272 -16.24 -29.46 5.24
N THR A 273 -15.08 -29.64 4.62
CA THR A 273 -14.19 -28.53 4.27
C THR A 273 -13.60 -28.72 2.88
N TRP A 274 -13.90 -27.78 1.97
CA TRP A 274 -13.27 -27.69 0.66
C TRP A 274 -11.91 -27.01 0.77
N PHE A 275 -10.93 -27.59 0.09
CA PHE A 275 -9.58 -27.07 -0.04
C PHE A 275 -9.17 -27.02 -1.52
N PRO A 276 -8.32 -26.07 -1.93
CA PRO A 276 -7.79 -26.02 -3.29
C PRO A 276 -6.80 -27.17 -3.53
N LEU A 277 -6.80 -27.72 -4.75
CA LEU A 277 -5.83 -28.74 -5.16
C LEU A 277 -4.43 -28.19 -5.46
N ILE A 278 -4.27 -26.88 -5.62
CA ILE A 278 -3.03 -26.25 -6.10
C ILE A 278 -1.81 -26.58 -5.22
N ASP A 279 -2.02 -26.77 -3.90
CA ASP A 279 -0.98 -27.09 -2.92
C ASP A 279 -1.14 -28.50 -2.34
N ALA A 280 -2.00 -29.33 -2.93
CA ALA A 280 -2.21 -30.70 -2.50
C ALA A 280 -1.18 -31.65 -3.13
N PRO A 281 -0.83 -32.77 -2.46
CA PRO A 281 0.00 -33.81 -3.08
C PRO A 281 -0.64 -34.34 -4.36
N THR A 282 0.15 -34.52 -5.42
CA THR A 282 -0.33 -35.07 -6.71
C THR A 282 -0.81 -36.52 -6.61
N THR A 283 -0.47 -37.21 -5.51
CA THR A 283 -0.90 -38.58 -5.21
C THR A 283 -2.26 -38.65 -4.51
N LEU A 284 -2.87 -37.51 -4.20
CA LEU A 284 -4.14 -37.45 -3.49
C LEU A 284 -5.26 -38.15 -4.28
N SER A 285 -5.96 -39.06 -3.61
CA SER A 285 -7.01 -39.89 -4.19
C SER A 285 -8.29 -39.88 -3.36
N LEU A 286 -9.42 -40.22 -3.99
CA LEU A 286 -10.68 -40.43 -3.27
C LEU A 286 -10.51 -41.58 -2.28
N GLY A 287 -11.01 -41.39 -1.06
CA GLY A 287 -10.87 -42.36 0.03
C GLY A 287 -9.63 -42.18 0.90
N ASP A 288 -8.65 -41.36 0.49
CA ASP A 288 -7.47 -41.10 1.30
C ASP A 288 -7.87 -40.48 2.65
N TYR A 289 -7.27 -40.97 3.73
CA TYR A 289 -7.36 -40.33 5.04
C TYR A 289 -6.25 -39.27 5.15
N VAL A 290 -6.63 -38.04 5.47
CA VAL A 290 -5.73 -36.89 5.41
C VAL A 290 -5.78 -36.04 6.66
N GLU A 291 -4.68 -35.37 6.96
CA GLU A 291 -4.62 -34.20 7.84
C GLU A 291 -4.25 -32.97 7.04
N VAL A 292 -5.13 -31.96 7.04
CA VAL A 292 -4.92 -30.67 6.41
C VAL A 292 -4.84 -29.60 7.50
N LYS A 293 -3.73 -28.85 7.54
CA LYS A 293 -3.57 -27.66 8.38
C LYS A 293 -3.87 -26.42 7.57
N TYR A 294 -4.60 -25.49 8.17
CA TYR A 294 -5.03 -24.24 7.55
C TYR A 294 -5.15 -23.15 8.61
N SER A 295 -4.78 -21.91 8.27
CA SER A 295 -4.87 -20.77 9.17
C SER A 295 -6.09 -19.89 8.93
N ARG A 296 -6.76 -20.08 7.79
CA ARG A 296 -7.92 -19.30 7.38
C ARG A 296 -8.97 -20.19 6.74
N ASP A 297 -10.19 -20.01 7.18
CA ASP A 297 -11.39 -20.53 6.56
C ASP A 297 -12.42 -19.41 6.34
N PHE A 298 -13.30 -19.66 5.39
CA PHE A 298 -14.52 -18.91 5.18
C PHE A 298 -15.68 -19.80 5.60
N TRP A 299 -16.50 -19.29 6.51
CA TRP A 299 -17.70 -19.95 7.02
C TRP A 299 -18.90 -19.02 6.86
N ASP A 300 -19.96 -19.55 6.27
CA ASP A 300 -21.29 -18.95 6.33
C ASP A 300 -21.98 -19.57 7.55
N ASP A 301 -22.54 -18.76 8.47
CA ASP A 301 -22.92 -19.18 9.84
C ASP A 301 -23.89 -20.38 9.89
N ASP A 302 -24.65 -20.62 8.81
CA ASP A 302 -25.59 -21.74 8.68
C ASP A 302 -25.04 -22.94 7.87
N SER A 303 -23.83 -22.86 7.32
CA SER A 303 -23.27 -23.88 6.43
C SER A 303 -22.47 -24.94 7.18
N ILE A 304 -22.84 -26.22 6.99
CA ILE A 304 -22.03 -27.37 7.42
C ILE A 304 -20.75 -27.57 6.59
N ILE A 305 -20.60 -26.83 5.48
CA ILE A 305 -19.44 -26.84 4.60
C ILE A 305 -18.65 -25.54 4.76
N ARG A 306 -17.35 -25.69 4.98
CA ARG A 306 -16.37 -24.60 5.05
C ARG A 306 -15.47 -24.58 3.82
N ASN A 307 -14.87 -23.45 3.52
CA ASN A 307 -13.84 -23.30 2.49
C ASN A 307 -12.54 -22.84 3.15
N ALA A 308 -11.41 -23.46 2.87
CA ALA A 308 -10.15 -23.13 3.53
C ALA A 308 -8.96 -23.27 2.57
N VAL A 309 -7.84 -22.63 2.92
CA VAL A 309 -6.60 -22.72 2.13
C VAL A 309 -5.55 -23.52 2.91
N ILE A 310 -4.82 -24.37 2.18
CA ILE A 310 -3.84 -25.29 2.76
C ILE A 310 -2.59 -24.52 3.17
N ASP A 311 -2.17 -24.70 4.43
CA ASP A 311 -0.83 -24.36 4.89
C ASP A 311 0.10 -25.57 4.81
N SER A 312 -0.41 -26.75 5.17
CA SER A 312 0.27 -28.03 4.97
C SER A 312 -0.71 -29.18 4.96
N MET A 313 -0.35 -30.28 4.28
CA MET A 313 -1.20 -31.45 4.16
C MET A 313 -0.35 -32.72 4.25
N LYS A 314 -0.92 -33.77 4.84
CA LYS A 314 -0.35 -35.12 4.87
C LYS A 314 -1.43 -36.15 4.59
N ILE A 315 -1.13 -37.10 3.69
CA ILE A 315 -1.88 -38.35 3.58
C ILE A 315 -1.39 -39.25 4.70
N LEU A 316 -2.33 -39.75 5.50
CA LEU A 316 -2.07 -40.59 6.65
C LEU A 316 -2.26 -42.05 6.22
N GLU A 317 -1.33 -42.91 6.60
CA GLU A 317 -1.52 -44.35 6.45
C GLU A 317 -2.66 -44.80 7.36
N GLU A 318 -3.57 -45.65 6.86
CA GLU A 318 -4.62 -46.24 7.67
C GLU A 318 -3.97 -47.00 8.84
N ASN A 319 -4.16 -46.50 10.06
CA ASN A 319 -3.98 -47.34 11.24
C ASN A 319 -5.13 -48.35 11.23
N ASN A 320 -4.87 -49.54 10.71
CA ASN A 320 -5.71 -50.73 10.88
C ASN A 320 -6.07 -50.98 12.34
#